data_AF-A0A4R5EZC2-F1
#
_entry.id   AF-A0A4R5EZC2-F1
#
_cell.length_a   1.000
_cell.length_b   1.000
_cell.length_c   1.000
_cell.angle_alpha   90.00
_cell.angle_beta   90.00
_cell.angle_gamma   90.00
#
_symmetry.space_group_name_H-M   'P 1'
#
loop_
_entity.id
_entity.type
_entity.pdbx_description
1 polymer ?
#
loop_
_entity_poly.entity_id
_entity_poly.type
_entity_poly.pdbx_seq_one_letter_code
_entity_poly.pdbx_strand_id
1 'polypeptide(L)'
;MATIYATATEYLANALTITRGSVDNITGVGVYHDINPDTVPTVEDFTMVTLVDGTAEPPDPLAETGVIDVLSLIGPRAGDVVLTPGDYQRWVLITTATEDIIRKVDVLEVL
;
A
#
# COMPACT_ATOMS: atom_id res chain seq x y z
N MET A 1 -12.45 5.64 -5.34
CA MET A 1 -11.95 5.36 -6.70
C MET A 1 -11.00 6.49 -7.04
N ALA A 2 -9.72 6.17 -7.22
CA ALA A 2 -8.70 7.10 -7.69
C ALA A 2 -8.40 6.79 -9.16
N THR A 3 -7.99 7.79 -9.94
CA THR A 3 -7.64 7.63 -11.35
C THR A 3 -6.20 8.09 -11.56
N ILE A 4 -5.36 7.25 -12.15
CA ILE A 4 -3.94 7.52 -12.45
C ILE A 4 -3.70 7.36 -13.95
N TYR A 5 -2.92 8.25 -14.54
CA TYR A 5 -2.45 8.07 -15.92
C TYR A 5 -1.24 7.15 -15.95
N ALA A 6 -1.24 6.11 -16.79
CA ALA A 6 -0.15 5.13 -16.91
C ALA A 6 1.21 5.74 -17.33
N THR A 7 1.20 6.99 -17.80
CA THR A 7 2.40 7.76 -18.18
C THR A 7 2.98 8.61 -17.06
N ALA A 8 2.26 8.76 -15.95
CA ALA A 8 2.67 9.52 -14.78
C ALA A 8 3.09 8.58 -13.64
N THR A 9 4.03 9.05 -12.82
CA THR A 9 4.36 8.39 -11.54
C THR A 9 3.59 9.12 -10.44
N GLU A 10 2.75 8.40 -9.71
CA GLU A 10 1.96 8.96 -8.62
C GLU A 10 2.22 8.21 -7.30
N TYR A 11 2.29 9.00 -6.21
CA TYR A 11 2.30 8.46 -4.86
C TYR A 11 0.88 8.19 -4.44
N LEU A 12 0.62 6.95 -4.08
CA LEU A 12 -0.61 6.57 -3.43
C LEU A 12 -0.32 6.25 -1.97
N ALA A 13 -0.87 7.08 -1.08
CA ALA A 13 -0.87 6.84 0.37
C ALA A 13 -2.23 6.31 0.79
N ASN A 14 -2.24 5.27 1.62
CA ASN A 14 -3.44 4.85 2.34
C ASN A 14 -3.16 4.84 3.83
N ALA A 15 -3.88 5.71 4.54
CA ALA A 15 -3.94 5.70 5.98
C ALA A 15 -4.75 4.48 6.44
N LEU A 16 -4.09 3.52 7.09
CA LEU A 16 -4.73 2.39 7.73
C LEU A 16 -4.69 2.57 9.24
N THR A 17 -5.87 2.77 9.84
CA THR A 17 -6.00 2.77 11.29
C THR A 17 -6.08 1.33 11.80
N ILE A 18 -5.05 0.89 12.52
CA ILE A 18 -5.05 -0.44 13.15
C ILE A 18 -5.71 -0.33 14.52
N THR A 19 -6.80 -1.09 14.74
CA THR A 19 -7.53 -1.11 16.02
C THR A 19 -7.00 -2.18 17.01
N ARG A 20 -5.96 -2.94 16.64
CA ARG A 20 -5.32 -3.99 17.44
C ARG A 20 -3.79 -4.02 17.21
N GLY A 21 -3.01 -3.81 18.27
CA GLY A 21 -1.54 -3.71 18.20
C GLY A 21 -1.05 -2.25 18.26
N SER A 22 0.26 -2.05 18.39
CA SER A 22 0.92 -0.75 18.19
C SER A 22 1.64 -0.75 16.85
N VAL A 23 1.83 0.46 16.28
CA VAL A 23 2.63 0.68 15.06
C VAL A 23 4.00 0.01 15.18
N ASP A 24 4.63 0.09 16.36
CA ASP A 24 5.93 -0.52 16.66
C ASP A 24 5.99 -2.04 16.44
N ASN A 25 4.85 -2.73 16.36
CA ASN A 25 4.79 -4.18 16.12
C ASN A 25 4.74 -4.54 14.63
N ILE A 26 4.69 -3.55 13.74
CA ILE A 26 4.65 -3.75 12.29
C ILE A 26 6.08 -3.95 11.81
N THR A 27 6.30 -5.08 11.15
CA THR A 27 7.60 -5.45 10.61
C THR A 27 7.67 -5.25 9.10
N GLY A 28 6.53 -5.07 8.44
CA GLY A 28 6.48 -4.75 7.02
C GLY A 28 5.08 -4.41 6.53
N VAL A 29 5.03 -3.75 5.38
CA VAL A 29 3.79 -3.50 4.64
C VAL A 29 4.00 -3.83 3.16
N GLY A 30 2.95 -4.30 2.51
CA GLY A 30 2.97 -4.65 1.10
C GLY A 30 1.73 -4.19 0.38
N VAL A 31 1.84 -4.02 -0.93
CA VAL A 31 0.72 -3.71 -1.81
C VAL A 31 0.59 -4.76 -2.89
N TYR A 32 -0.66 -5.03 -3.27
CA TYR A 32 -0.99 -5.89 -4.37
C TYR A 32 -2.14 -5.29 -5.19
N HIS A 33 -2.05 -5.43 -6.50
CA HIS A 33 -3.02 -4.89 -7.45
C HIS A 33 -3.43 -6.01 -8.40
N ASP A 34 -4.74 -6.22 -8.55
CA ASP A 34 -5.27 -7.20 -9.50
C ASP A 34 -6.52 -6.67 -10.19
N ILE A 35 -6.67 -6.98 -11.48
CA ILE A 35 -7.80 -6.50 -12.28
C ILE A 35 -9.06 -7.37 -12.09
N ASN A 36 -8.91 -8.60 -11.59
CA ASN A 36 -10.05 -9.48 -11.35
C ASN A 36 -10.68 -9.15 -9.98
N PRO A 37 -11.97 -8.74 -9.95
CA PRO A 37 -12.64 -8.37 -8.70
C PRO A 37 -12.79 -9.51 -7.70
N ASP A 38 -12.71 -10.76 -8.17
CA ASP A 38 -12.89 -11.97 -7.37
C ASP A 38 -11.57 -12.51 -6.79
N THR A 39 -10.43 -11.91 -7.13
CA THR A 39 -9.12 -12.30 -6.61
C THR A 39 -9.00 -11.96 -5.12
N VAL A 40 -8.54 -12.92 -4.32
CA VAL A 40 -8.11 -12.70 -2.94
C VAL A 40 -6.64 -13.12 -2.84
N PRO A 41 -5.70 -12.17 -2.65
CA PRO A 41 -4.27 -12.49 -2.64
C PRO A 41 -3.85 -13.26 -1.39
N THR A 42 -2.73 -13.96 -1.52
CA THR A 42 -1.95 -14.54 -0.43
C THR A 42 -0.77 -13.65 -0.09
N VAL A 43 -0.10 -13.89 1.04
CA VAL A 43 1.04 -13.06 1.51
C VAL A 43 2.16 -12.96 0.48
N GLU A 44 2.43 -14.03 -0.27
CA GLU A 44 3.51 -14.11 -1.26
C GLU A 44 3.25 -13.23 -2.50
N ASP A 45 2.00 -12.82 -2.74
CA ASP A 45 1.63 -12.00 -3.89
C ASP A 45 1.99 -10.52 -3.69
N PHE A 46 2.23 -10.08 -2.44
CA PHE A 46 2.43 -8.68 -2.12
C PHE A 46 3.84 -8.21 -2.47
N THR A 47 3.91 -7.05 -3.12
CA THR A 47 5.16 -6.31 -3.26
C THR A 47 5.36 -5.49 -2.00
N MET A 48 6.44 -5.74 -1.26
CA MET A 48 6.76 -5.01 -0.04
C MET A 48 7.13 -3.56 -0.38
N VAL A 49 6.60 -2.63 0.42
CA VAL A 49 6.82 -1.19 0.26
C VAL A 49 7.27 -0.56 1.57
N THR A 50 7.59 0.72 1.51
CA THR A 50 8.04 1.48 2.68
C THR A 50 6.85 1.76 3.61
N LEU A 51 7.01 1.36 4.87
CA LEU A 51 6.16 1.80 5.97
C LEU A 51 6.52 3.25 6.32
N VAL A 52 5.54 4.13 6.35
CA VAL A 52 5.68 5.50 6.87
C VAL A 52 4.65 5.71 7.97
N ASP A 53 5.13 5.95 9.19
CA ASP A 53 4.29 5.94 10.38
C ASP A 53 4.60 7.08 11.38
N GLY A 54 5.46 8.01 10.97
CA GLY A 54 5.89 9.15 11.77
C GLY A 54 6.73 8.80 13.01
N THR A 55 7.16 7.54 13.16
CA THR A 55 8.00 7.10 14.30
C THR A 55 9.50 7.10 13.98
N ALA A 56 9.86 7.12 12.69
CA ALA A 56 11.23 7.22 12.23
C ALA A 56 11.92 8.52 12.70
N GLU A 57 13.24 8.49 12.92
CA GLU A 57 14.04 9.68 13.26
C GLU A 57 15.01 10.01 12.11
N PRO A 58 14.94 11.20 11.50
CA PRO A 58 13.95 12.26 11.77
C PRO A 58 12.56 11.91 11.22
N PRO A 59 11.47 12.38 11.86
CA PRO A 59 10.11 12.08 11.44
C PRO A 59 9.80 12.72 10.08
N ASP A 60 9.09 11.97 9.23
CA ASP A 60 8.54 12.53 7.99
C ASP A 60 7.48 13.58 8.35
N PRO A 61 7.60 14.84 7.90
CA PRO A 61 6.67 15.91 8.26
C PRO A 61 5.25 15.71 7.73
N LEU A 62 5.05 14.78 6.80
CA LEU A 62 3.74 14.41 6.26
C LEU A 62 3.12 13.21 6.98
N ALA A 63 3.85 12.55 7.87
CA ALA A 63 3.40 11.37 8.59
C ALA A 63 2.87 11.72 9.98
N GLU A 64 1.79 11.07 10.40
CA GLU A 64 1.17 11.26 11.71
C GLU A 64 1.42 10.03 12.61
N THR A 65 1.84 10.27 13.86
CA THR A 65 2.07 9.19 14.82
C THR A 65 0.79 8.40 15.09
N GLY A 66 0.84 7.08 14.88
CA GLY A 66 -0.31 6.19 15.06
C GLY A 66 -1.16 6.02 13.79
N VAL A 67 -0.82 6.73 12.72
CA VAL A 67 -1.35 6.51 11.37
C VAL A 67 -0.27 5.82 10.55
N ILE A 68 -0.65 4.77 9.83
CA ILE A 68 0.25 4.08 8.93
C ILE A 68 -0.12 4.45 7.51
N ASP A 69 0.79 5.12 6.85
CA ASP A 69 0.72 5.39 5.42
C ASP A 69 1.53 4.33 4.68
N VAL A 70 0.81 3.53 3.90
CA VAL A 70 1.44 2.60 2.96
C VAL A 70 1.64 3.35 1.64
N LEU A 71 2.91 3.63 1.31
CA LEU A 71 3.28 4.36 0.10
C LEU A 71 3.63 3.39 -1.03
N SER A 72 2.85 3.43 -2.10
CA SER A 72 3.20 2.78 -3.36
C SER A 72 3.45 3.83 -4.44
N LEU A 73 4.61 3.76 -5.10
CA LEU A 73 4.82 4.43 -6.38
C LEU A 73 4.20 3.57 -7.47
N ILE A 74 3.23 4.12 -8.19
CA ILE A 74 2.68 3.49 -9.39
C ILE A 74 3.08 4.35 -10.57
N GLY A 75 3.68 3.74 -11.59
CA GLY A 75 4.19 4.46 -12.76
C GLY A 75 5.15 3.64 -13.62
N PRO A 76 5.66 4.24 -14.70
CA PRO A 76 6.52 3.54 -15.67
C PRO A 76 8.02 3.56 -15.32
N ARG A 77 8.43 4.16 -14.20
CA ARG A 77 9.86 4.33 -13.87
C ARG A 77 10.43 3.12 -13.15
N ALA A 78 11.75 2.99 -13.17
CA ALA A 78 12.45 1.94 -12.44
C ALA A 78 12.27 2.14 -10.92
N GLY A 79 11.70 1.14 -10.25
CA GLY A 79 11.33 1.20 -8.84
C GLY A 79 9.83 1.44 -8.61
N ASP A 80 9.08 1.76 -9.65
CA ASP A 80 7.62 1.89 -9.60
C ASP A 80 6.94 0.53 -9.78
N VAL A 81 5.73 0.40 -9.23
CA VAL A 81 4.79 -0.64 -9.62
C VAL A 81 4.23 -0.28 -10.99
N VAL A 82 4.58 -1.08 -12.01
CA VAL A 82 4.12 -0.86 -13.38
C VAL A 82 2.79 -1.57 -13.59
N LEU A 83 1.73 -0.81 -13.80
CA LEU A 83 0.39 -1.32 -14.12
C LEU A 83 -0.01 -0.96 -15.55
N THR A 84 -0.70 -1.86 -16.23
CA THR A 84 -1.35 -1.57 -17.51
C THR A 84 -2.67 -0.81 -17.28
N PRO A 85 -3.27 -0.19 -18.30
CA PRO A 85 -4.59 0.42 -18.14
C PRO A 85 -5.66 -0.59 -17.70
N GLY A 86 -6.54 -0.18 -16.78
CA GLY A 86 -7.63 -1.01 -16.24
C GLY A 86 -8.06 -0.65 -14.82
N ASP A 87 -9.10 -1.34 -14.32
CA ASP A 87 -9.66 -1.16 -12.99
C ASP A 87 -9.07 -2.16 -12.00
N TYR A 88 -8.10 -1.73 -11.20
CA TYR A 88 -7.41 -2.57 -10.24
C TYR A 88 -8.10 -2.56 -8.88
N GLN A 89 -8.34 -3.74 -8.34
CA GLN A 89 -8.57 -3.92 -6.92
C GLN A 89 -7.23 -3.80 -6.20
N ARG A 90 -7.16 -2.89 -5.22
CA ARG A 90 -5.95 -2.70 -4.44
C ARG A 90 -6.09 -3.32 -3.06
N TRP A 91 -5.05 -4.05 -2.70
CA TRP A 91 -4.92 -4.75 -1.44
C TRP A 91 -3.68 -4.26 -0.72
N VAL A 92 -3.76 -4.22 0.61
CA VAL A 92 -2.63 -3.93 1.49
C VAL A 92 -2.43 -5.11 2.43
N LEU A 93 -1.18 -5.51 2.56
CA LEU A 93 -0.68 -6.42 3.59
C LEU A 93 -0.02 -5.59 4.70
N ILE A 94 -0.36 -5.90 5.94
CA ILE A 94 0.36 -5.44 7.12
C ILE A 94 0.89 -6.67 7.84
N THR A 95 2.21 -6.81 7.89
CA THR A 95 2.89 -7.88 8.62
C THR A 95 3.27 -7.37 9.98
N THR A 96 2.90 -8.13 11.01
CA THR A 96 3.26 -7.87 12.40
C THR A 96 4.11 -9.01 12.94
N ALA A 97 4.65 -8.87 14.16
CA ALA A 97 5.35 -9.96 14.83
C ALA A 97 4.49 -11.22 15.08
N THR A 98 3.16 -11.12 15.04
CA THR A 98 2.24 -12.21 15.44
C THR A 98 1.30 -12.68 14.34
N GLU A 99 0.99 -11.84 13.36
CA GLU A 99 0.04 -12.16 12.29
C GLU A 99 0.25 -11.30 11.04
N ASP A 100 -0.27 -11.79 9.92
CA ASP A 100 -0.41 -11.08 8.65
C ASP A 100 -1.86 -10.63 8.47
N ILE A 101 -2.05 -9.35 8.14
CA ILE A 101 -3.37 -8.74 7.96
C ILE A 101 -3.50 -8.26 6.52
N ILE A 102 -4.40 -8.89 5.76
CA ILE A 102 -4.70 -8.50 4.37
C ILE A 102 -6.03 -7.72 4.33
N ARG A 103 -6.02 -6.55 3.70
CA ARG A 103 -7.20 -5.69 3.52
C ARG A 103 -7.33 -5.23 2.08
N LYS A 104 -8.53 -5.38 1.53
CA LYS A 104 -8.95 -4.65 0.32
C LYS A 104 -9.19 -3.19 0.71
N VAL A 105 -8.56 -2.26 0.02
CA VAL A 105 -8.63 -0.84 0.35
C VAL A 105 -9.63 -0.13 -0.55
N ASP A 106 -9.45 -0.24 -1.87
CA ASP A 106 -10.25 0.47 -2.86
C ASP A 106 -10.06 -0.09 -4.27
N VAL A 107 -10.62 0.64 -5.25
CA VAL A 107 -10.46 0.42 -6.68
C VAL A 107 -9.72 1.61 -7.28
N LEU A 108 -8.68 1.31 -8.06
CA LEU A 108 -7.85 2.26 -8.79
C LEU A 108 -8.09 2.09 -10.29
N GLU A 109 -8.44 3.17 -10.98
CA GLU A 109 -8.50 3.23 -12.43
C GLU A 109 -7.14 3.69 -12.98
N VAL A 110 -6.54 2.91 -13.87
CA VAL A 110 -5.32 3.28 -14.59
C VAL A 110 -5.67 3.55 -16.05
N LEU A 111 -5.35 4.74 -16.56
CA LEU A 111 -5.65 5.22 -17.92
C LEU A 111 -4.45 5.22 -18.86
#